data_AF-A0A3D1IXW6-F1
#
_entry.id   AF-A0A3D1IXW6-F1
#
_cell.length_a   1.000
_cell.length_b   1.000
_cell.length_c   1.000
_cell.angle_alpha   90.00
_cell.angle_beta   90.00
_cell.angle_gamma   90.00
#
_symmetry.space_group_name_H-M   'P 1'
#
loop_
_entity.id
_entity.type
_entity.pdbx_description
1 polymer ?
#
loop_
_entity_poly.entity_id
_entity_poly.type
_entity_poly.pdbx_seq_one_letter_code
_entity_poly.pdbx_strand_id
1 'polypeptide(L)' 'ETPQVLKFDVRNYTYDGAVQWVAARLYQGQTTNFRTPGGGFAPVYSLSREDREAVTRRLEAHPGLA' A
#
# COMPACT_ATOMS: atom_id res chain seq x y z
N GLU A 1 -5.50 20.94 -7.42
CA GLU A 1 -4.36 20.73 -6.50
C GLU A 1 -3.38 19.77 -7.14
N THR A 2 -2.08 19.99 -6.96
CA THR A 2 -1.04 19.08 -7.48
C THR A 2 -1.00 17.83 -6.61
N PRO A 3 -1.07 16.60 -7.18
CA PRO A 3 -1.02 15.38 -6.37
C PRO A 3 0.28 15.31 -5.57
N GLN A 4 0.14 15.15 -4.25
CA GLN A 4 1.27 15.12 -3.34
C GLN A 4 1.80 13.68 -3.21
N VAL A 5 3.08 13.46 -3.53
CA VAL A 5 3.71 12.14 -3.40
C VAL A 5 3.99 11.85 -1.93
N LEU A 6 3.27 10.91 -1.33
CA LEU A 6 3.43 10.51 0.07
C LEU A 6 4.38 9.31 0.20
N LYS A 7 5.17 9.27 1.27
CA LYS A 7 5.88 8.04 1.67
C LYS A 7 4.87 7.09 2.31
N PHE A 8 5.14 5.79 2.23
CA PHE A 8 4.35 4.81 2.96
C PHE A 8 5.19 3.73 3.64
N ASP A 9 4.64 3.15 4.71
CA ASP A 9 5.06 1.87 5.26
C ASP A 9 3.88 0.89 5.31
N VAL A 10 4.20 -0.40 5.41
CA VAL A 10 3.24 -1.48 5.65
C VAL A 10 3.51 -2.05 7.05
N ARG A 11 2.44 -2.20 7.84
CA ARG A 11 2.48 -2.72 9.20
C ARG A 11 1.66 -3.99 9.34
N ASN A 12 2.27 -4.99 9.95
CA ASN A 12 1.59 -6.19 10.41
C ASN A 12 1.25 -6.02 11.89
N TYR A 13 -0.03 -6.07 12.20
CA TYR A 13 -0.54 -6.19 13.56
C TYR A 13 -0.61 -7.66 13.91
N THR A 14 0.23 -8.08 14.84
CA THR A 14 0.41 -9.49 15.19
C THR A 14 -0.04 -9.78 16.61
N TYR A 15 -0.65 -10.93 16.81
CA TYR A 15 -1.00 -11.46 18.12
C TYR A 15 -0.80 -12.98 18.11
N ASP A 16 -0.22 -13.50 19.20
CA ASP A 16 0.08 -14.94 19.36
C ASP A 16 0.86 -15.56 18.20
N GLY A 17 1.91 -14.87 17.74
CA GLY A 17 2.73 -15.31 16.61
C GLY A 17 2.03 -15.25 15.24
N ALA A 18 0.76 -14.84 15.17
CA ALA A 18 -0.02 -14.75 13.95
C ALA A 18 -0.31 -13.29 13.54
N VAL A 19 -0.30 -13.01 12.24
CA VAL A 19 -0.73 -11.72 11.68
C VAL A 19 -2.26 -11.67 11.70
N GLN A 20 -2.80 -10.63 12.34
CA GLN A 20 -4.25 -10.40 12.44
C GLN A 20 -4.71 -9.37 11.39
N TRP A 21 -3.89 -8.35 11.13
CA TRP A 21 -4.20 -7.31 10.16
C TRP A 21 -2.92 -6.74 9.53
N VAL A 22 -2.95 -6.49 8.23
CA VAL A 22 -1.99 -5.66 7.50
C VAL A 22 -2.60 -4.31 7.11
N ALA A 23 -1.95 -3.21 7.45
CA ALA A 23 -2.37 -1.86 7.04
C ALA A 23 -1.18 -1.04 6.53
N ALA A 24 -1.43 -0.12 5.62
CA ALA A 24 -0.43 0.84 5.16
C ALA A 24 -0.61 2.17 5.91
N ARG A 25 0.48 2.93 6.05
CA ARG A 25 0.43 4.29 6.57
C ARG A 25 1.12 5.26 5.64
N LEU A 26 0.42 6.31 5.25
CA LEU A 26 0.90 7.35 4.35
C LEU A 26 1.29 8.59 5.16
N TYR A 27 2.46 9.16 4.87
CA TYR A 27 3.00 10.27 5.65
C TYR A 27 3.98 11.14 4.84
N GLN A 28 4.29 12.31 5.40
CA GLN A 28 5.42 13.15 5.04
C GLN A 28 6.37 13.31 6.20
N GLY A 29 7.68 13.40 5.91
CA GLY A 29 8.70 13.54 6.94
C GLY A 29 8.84 12.30 7.82
N GLN A 30 8.51 12.45 9.11
CA GLN A 30 8.67 11.41 10.13
C GLN A 30 7.50 10.43 10.16
N THR A 31 7.82 9.15 10.36
CA THR A 31 6.90 8.00 10.33
C THR A 31 5.83 8.00 11.45
N THR A 32 5.97 8.85 12.47
CA THR A 32 5.00 9.01 13.59
C THR A 32 4.01 10.15 13.38
N ASN A 33 4.13 10.92 12.29
CA ASN A 33 3.23 12.03 12.01
C ASN A 33 1.91 11.56 11.37
N PHE A 34 0.86 11.45 12.19
CA PHE A 34 -0.49 11.10 11.74
C PHE A 34 -1.33 12.27 11.21
N ARG A 35 -0.77 13.50 11.13
CA ARG A 35 -1.50 14.70 10.70
C ARG A 35 -1.18 15.14 9.28
N THR A 36 -0.51 14.30 8.49
CA THR A 36 -0.23 14.61 7.08
C THR A 36 -1.56 14.71 6.32
N PRO A 37 -1.89 15.86 5.70
CA PRO A 37 -3.06 15.95 4.82
C PRO A 37 -3.00 14.90 3.71
N GLY A 38 -4.10 14.17 3.51
CA GLY A 38 -4.15 13.02 2.59
C GLY A 38 -3.38 11.76 3.04
N GLY A 39 -2.74 11.81 4.22
CA GLY A 39 -2.05 10.66 4.82
C GLY A 39 -2.92 9.87 5.80
N GLY A 40 -2.28 9.17 6.73
CA GLY A 40 -2.96 8.32 7.71
C GLY A 40 -2.99 6.85 7.29
N PHE A 41 -4.02 6.12 7.71
CA PHE A 41 -4.16 4.70 7.37
C PHE A 41 -4.73 4.51 5.98
N ALA A 42 -4.18 3.53 5.26
CA ALA A 42 -4.72 3.04 3.99
C ALA A 42 -4.91 1.51 4.03
N PRO A 43 -5.96 0.99 3.37
CA PRO A 43 -6.16 -0.44 3.24
C PRO A 43 -5.05 -1.08 2.40
N VAL A 44 -4.69 -2.31 2.76
CA VAL A 44 -3.79 -3.16 1.97
C VAL A 44 -4.60 -4.29 1.40
N TYR A 45 -4.58 -4.42 0.07
CA TYR A 45 -5.25 -5.50 -0.64
C TYR A 45 -4.23 -6.55 -1.04
N SER A 46 -4.49 -7.79 -0.62
CA SER A 46 -3.76 -8.95 -1.09
C SER A 46 -4.38 -9.39 -2.41
N LEU A 47 -3.60 -9.38 -3.48
CA LEU A 47 -4.05 -9.99 -4.73
C LEU A 47 -4.07 -11.52 -4.57
N SER A 48 -5.13 -12.17 -5.04
CA SER A 48 -5.09 -13.61 -5.20
C SER A 48 -4.01 -13.98 -6.23
N ARG A 49 -3.62 -15.25 -6.26
CA ARG A 49 -2.66 -15.72 -7.25
C ARG A 49 -3.16 -15.47 -8.68
N GLU A 50 -4.45 -15.71 -8.91
CA GLU A 50 -5.12 -15.45 -10.19
C GLU A 50 -5.11 -13.96 -10.55
N ASP A 51 -5.47 -13.09 -9.60
CA ASP A 51 -5.43 -11.63 -9.81
C ASP A 51 -4.01 -11.15 -10.16
N ARG A 52 -2.99 -11.71 -9.50
CA ARG A 52 -1.59 -11.38 -9.76
C ARG A 52 -1.19 -11.75 -11.18
N GLU A 53 -1.55 -12.96 -11.63
CA GLU A 53 -1.26 -13.42 -13.00
C GLU A 53 -2.00 -12.57 -14.05
N ALA A 54 -3.24 -12.15 -13.76
CA ALA A 54 -3.99 -11.23 -14.61
C ALA A 54 -3.33 -9.84 -14.71
N VAL A 55 -2.85 -9.28 -13.59
CA VAL A 55 -2.12 -8.01 -13.57
C VAL A 55 -0.82 -8.11 -14.36
N THR A 56 -0.02 -9.17 -14.14
CA THR A 56 1.22 -9.40 -14.89
C THR A 56 0.96 -9.45 -16.39
N ARG A 57 -0.05 -10.21 -16.83
CA ARG A 57 -0.43 -10.29 -18.24
C ARG A 57 -0.83 -8.93 -18.81
N ARG A 58 -1.54 -8.10 -18.03
CA ARG A 58 -1.94 -6.75 -18.45
C ARG A 58 -0.75 -5.81 -18.59
N LEU A 59 0.25 -5.91 -17.69
CA LEU A 59 1.48 -5.11 -17.76
C LEU A 59 2.34 -5.52 -18.96
N GLU A 60 2.43 -6.81 -19.26
CA GLU A 60 3.15 -7.32 -20.45
C GLU A 60 2.47 -6.89 -21.77
N ALA A 61 1.14 -6.88 -21.82
CA ALA A 61 0.40 -6.42 -22.99
C ALA A 61 0.50 -4.89 -23.22
N HIS A 62 0.78 -4.13 -22.16
CA HIS A 62 0.83 -2.66 -22.19
C HIS A 62 2.01 -2.10 -21.36
N PRO A 63 3.24 -2.18 -21.90
CA PRO A 63 4.47 -1.89 -21.15
C PRO A 63 4.66 -0.43 -20.72
N GLY A 64 3.81 0.50 -21.17
CA GLY A 64 3.87 1.92 -20.79
C GLY A 64 3.07 2.32 -19.54
N LEU A 65 2.49 1.35 -18.83
CA LEU A 65 1.63 1.61 -17.65
C LEU A 65 2.34 1.36 -16.30
N ALA A 66 3.59 0.90 -16.33
CA ALA A 66 4.40 0.58 -15.15
C ALA A 66 5.13 1.80 -14.58
#